data_AF-A0AAW1IED1-F1
#
_entry.id   AF-A0AAW1IED1-F1
#
_cell.length_a   1.000
_cell.length_b   1.000
_cell.length_c   1.000
_cell.angle_alpha   90.00
_cell.angle_beta   90.00
_cell.angle_gamma   90.00
#
_symmetry.space_group_name_H-M   'P 1'
#
loop_
_entity.id
_entity.type
_entity.pdbx_description
1 polymer ?
#
loop_
_entity_poly.entity_id
_entity_poly.type
_entity_poly.pdbx_seq_one_letter_code
_entity_poly.pdbx_strand_id
1 'polypeptide(L)'
;MSNKPNRVRVLQVNLGRGRVAHDIAYAVACERNIDVIVISEPNKKLSSTPGYIADQNQNVAIYVKNKNAGIISSFSGDGFVCLQWKEWCIFGCYCSPNVNFEAFKSFTDNLMWAVKNTNLDTSTKYPAGYFKPATNKPAFPGTMEGS
;
A
#
# COMPACT_ATOMS: atom_id res chain seq x y z
N MET A 1 -2.78 -19.29 27.19
CA MET A 1 -3.32 -18.39 26.14
C MET A 1 -2.73 -18.82 24.81
N SER A 2 -3.57 -19.25 23.86
CA SER A 2 -3.12 -19.67 22.53
C SER A 2 -2.56 -18.46 21.77
N ASN A 3 -1.27 -18.51 21.44
CA ASN A 3 -0.59 -17.52 20.62
C ASN A 3 -1.07 -17.69 19.17
N LYS A 4 -2.25 -17.14 18.84
CA LYS A 4 -2.69 -17.07 17.44
C LYS A 4 -1.62 -16.28 16.67
N PRO A 5 -1.19 -16.74 15.48
CA PRO A 5 -0.41 -15.87 14.61
C PRO A 5 -1.24 -14.60 14.37
N ASN A 6 -0.62 -13.43 14.49
CA ASN A 6 -1.24 -12.14 14.17
C ASN A 6 -1.64 -12.15 12.69
N ARG A 7 -2.86 -12.63 12.40
CA ARG A 7 -3.40 -12.70 11.05
C ARG A 7 -3.73 -11.28 10.60
N VAL A 8 -2.97 -10.77 9.63
CA VAL A 8 -3.31 -9.51 8.97
C VAL A 8 -4.53 -9.74 8.08
N ARG A 9 -5.56 -8.92 8.27
CA ARG A 9 -6.80 -8.93 7.49
C ARG A 9 -6.74 -7.82 6.46
N VAL A 10 -6.92 -8.22 5.20
CA VAL A 10 -6.75 -7.33 4.05
C VAL A 10 -8.08 -7.21 3.31
N LEU A 11 -8.43 -5.99 2.91
CA LEU A 11 -9.50 -5.72 1.95
C LEU A 11 -8.87 -5.24 0.65
N GLN A 12 -9.06 -5.95 -0.45
CA GLN A 12 -8.71 -5.47 -1.79
C GLN A 12 -9.97 -4.96 -2.48
N VAL A 13 -9.90 -3.76 -3.06
CA VAL A 13 -11.06 -3.13 -3.70
C VAL A 13 -10.64 -2.17 -4.81
N ASN A 14 -11.39 -2.11 -5.91
CA ASN A 14 -11.33 -1.01 -6.87
C ASN A 14 -12.45 0.00 -6.55
N LEU A 15 -12.11 1.27 -6.35
CA LEU A 15 -13.07 2.30 -5.94
C LEU A 15 -13.57 3.19 -7.09
N GLY A 16 -13.06 3.01 -8.30
CA GLY A 16 -13.47 3.81 -9.47
C GLY A 16 -13.37 5.32 -9.23
N ARG A 17 -12.44 5.75 -8.37
CA ARG A 17 -12.22 7.14 -7.91
C ARG A 17 -13.38 7.77 -7.13
N GLY A 18 -14.42 7.00 -6.80
CA GLY A 18 -15.60 7.47 -6.10
C GLY A 18 -15.34 7.74 -4.62
N ARG A 19 -15.78 8.89 -4.11
CA ARG A 19 -15.71 9.22 -2.68
C ARG A 19 -16.59 8.29 -1.84
N VAL A 20 -17.83 8.05 -2.28
CA VAL A 20 -18.77 7.16 -1.58
C VAL A 20 -18.24 5.73 -1.50
N ALA A 21 -17.51 5.27 -2.52
CA ALA A 21 -16.88 3.95 -2.51
C ALA A 21 -15.79 3.85 -1.41
N HIS A 22 -15.01 4.92 -1.18
CA HIS A 22 -14.08 4.99 -0.04
C HIS A 22 -14.83 4.87 1.29
N ASP A 23 -15.93 5.60 1.47
CA ASP A 23 -16.70 5.58 2.71
C ASP A 23 -17.25 4.17 3.01
N ILE A 24 -17.77 3.49 1.99
CA ILE A 24 -18.25 2.09 2.10
C ILE A 24 -17.09 1.15 2.43
N ALA A 25 -15.96 1.25 1.70
CA ALA A 25 -14.80 0.40 1.95
C ALA A 25 -14.25 0.59 3.38
N TYR A 26 -14.24 1.82 3.88
CA TYR A 26 -13.84 2.12 5.25
C TYR A 26 -14.83 1.56 6.28
N ALA A 27 -16.15 1.71 6.05
CA ALA A 27 -17.18 1.14 6.92
C ALA A 27 -17.05 -0.39 7.02
N VAL A 28 -16.88 -1.07 5.87
CA VAL A 28 -16.63 -2.52 5.82
C VAL A 28 -15.33 -2.89 6.54
N ALA A 29 -14.29 -2.07 6.40
CA ALA A 29 -13.01 -2.30 7.08
C ALA A 29 -13.13 -2.18 8.61
N CYS A 30 -13.98 -1.27 9.10
CA CYS A 30 -14.33 -1.16 10.51
C CYS A 30 -15.14 -2.37 10.99
N GLU A 31 -16.24 -2.69 10.31
CA GLU A 31 -17.12 -3.82 10.64
C GLU A 31 -16.36 -5.15 10.69
N ARG A 32 -15.49 -5.38 9.70
CA ARG A 32 -14.77 -6.64 9.53
C ARG A 32 -13.39 -6.63 10.17
N ASN A 33 -13.03 -5.65 11.01
CA ASN A 33 -11.72 -5.57 11.64
C ASN A 33 -10.56 -5.75 10.65
N ILE A 34 -10.64 -5.09 9.50
CA ILE A 34 -9.59 -5.09 8.49
C ILE A 34 -8.43 -4.21 8.99
N ASP A 35 -7.21 -4.67 8.76
CA ASP A 35 -5.97 -4.00 9.13
C ASP A 35 -5.46 -3.10 8.01
N VAL A 36 -5.58 -3.56 6.77
CA VAL A 36 -5.03 -2.91 5.57
C VAL A 36 -6.05 -2.95 4.44
N ILE A 37 -6.22 -1.83 3.75
CA ILE A 37 -7.06 -1.73 2.55
C ILE A 37 -6.17 -1.47 1.34
N VAL A 38 -6.15 -2.39 0.37
CA VAL A 38 -5.47 -2.26 -0.92
C VAL A 38 -6.46 -1.74 -1.95
N ILE A 39 -6.18 -0.58 -2.52
CA ILE A 39 -7.14 0.21 -3.28
C ILE A 39 -6.62 0.45 -4.69
N SER A 40 -7.34 -0.04 -5.69
CA SER A 40 -7.19 0.38 -7.08
C SER A 40 -8.11 1.58 -7.36
N GLU A 41 -7.63 2.51 -8.18
CA GLU A 41 -8.32 3.75 -8.57
C GLU A 41 -8.86 4.53 -7.35
N PRO A 42 -8.01 4.92 -6.39
CA PRO A 42 -8.45 5.73 -5.29
C PRO A 42 -8.93 7.10 -5.77
N ASN A 43 -9.77 7.74 -4.97
CA ASN A 43 -10.01 9.16 -5.11
C ASN A 43 -8.72 9.92 -4.79
N LYS A 44 -8.19 10.66 -5.77
CA LYS A 44 -6.88 11.34 -5.69
C LYS A 44 -6.76 12.28 -4.48
N LYS A 45 -7.85 12.98 -4.12
CA LYS A 45 -7.83 13.91 -2.98
C LYS A 45 -7.72 13.15 -1.65
N LEU A 46 -8.39 12.00 -1.54
CA LEU A 46 -8.36 11.17 -0.33
C LEU A 46 -7.04 10.42 -0.20
N SER A 47 -6.50 9.87 -1.29
CA SER A 47 -5.23 9.14 -1.25
C SER A 47 -4.00 10.03 -1.04
N SER A 48 -4.16 11.36 -1.10
CA SER A 48 -3.13 12.32 -0.66
C SER A 48 -3.12 12.59 0.86
N THR A 49 -4.08 12.05 1.61
CA THR A 49 -4.19 12.30 3.06
C THR A 49 -3.30 11.37 3.88
N PRO A 50 -2.90 11.77 5.11
CA PRO A 50 -2.08 10.92 5.97
C PRO A 50 -2.69 9.53 6.20
N GLY A 51 -1.85 8.50 6.17
CA GLY A 51 -2.24 7.09 6.36
C GLY A 51 -2.46 6.33 5.05
N TYR A 52 -2.53 7.02 3.92
CA TYR A 52 -2.42 6.42 2.60
C TYR A 52 -0.97 6.39 2.14
N ILE A 53 -0.62 5.30 1.47
CA ILE A 53 0.62 5.16 0.71
C ILE A 53 0.20 4.90 -0.73
N ALA A 54 0.53 5.80 -1.64
CA ALA A 54 0.06 5.76 -3.02
C ALA A 54 1.24 5.68 -4.01
N ASP A 55 0.98 5.15 -5.19
CA ASP A 55 1.90 5.27 -6.32
C ASP A 55 1.96 6.72 -6.83
N GLN A 56 2.92 7.00 -7.71
CA GLN A 56 3.14 8.35 -8.23
C GLN A 56 1.90 8.93 -8.92
N ASN A 57 1.11 8.09 -9.58
CA ASN A 57 -0.05 8.50 -10.37
C ASN A 57 -1.37 8.43 -9.59
N GLN A 58 -1.33 7.97 -8.33
CA GLN A 58 -2.51 7.72 -7.49
C GLN A 58 -3.56 6.84 -8.20
N ASN A 59 -3.05 5.83 -8.90
CA ASN A 59 -3.83 4.76 -9.51
C ASN A 59 -3.95 3.57 -8.57
N VAL A 60 -3.05 3.45 -7.60
CA VAL A 60 -3.13 2.46 -6.53
C VAL A 60 -2.67 3.09 -5.22
N ALA A 61 -3.36 2.73 -4.14
CA ALA A 61 -2.98 3.14 -2.81
C ALA A 61 -3.24 2.02 -1.81
N ILE A 62 -2.54 2.08 -0.68
CA ILE A 62 -2.79 1.24 0.47
C ILE A 62 -3.11 2.13 1.66
N TYR A 63 -4.24 1.89 2.31
CA TYR A 63 -4.61 2.53 3.56
C TYR A 63 -4.28 1.61 4.74
N VAL A 64 -3.41 2.07 5.64
CA VAL A 64 -3.03 1.33 6.84
C VAL A 64 -3.94 1.74 7.99
N LYS A 65 -4.97 0.93 8.25
CA LYS A 65 -5.93 1.15 9.35
C LYS A 65 -5.34 0.74 10.69
N ASN A 66 -4.74 -0.45 10.77
CA ASN A 66 -4.07 -0.93 11.97
C ASN A 66 -2.57 -0.63 11.91
N LYS A 67 -2.14 0.41 12.64
CA LYS A 67 -0.74 0.83 12.72
C LYS A 67 0.16 -0.19 13.43
N ASN A 68 -0.42 -1.08 14.22
CA ASN A 68 0.28 -2.12 14.96
C ASN A 68 0.27 -3.46 14.21
N ALA A 69 -0.07 -3.45 12.91
CA ALA A 69 -0.10 -4.67 12.09
C ALA A 69 1.29 -5.29 11.84
N GLY A 70 2.39 -4.70 12.34
CA GLY A 70 3.74 -5.23 12.20
C GLY A 70 4.44 -4.87 10.87
N ILE A 71 3.96 -3.81 10.20
CA ILE A 71 4.57 -3.29 8.97
C ILE A 71 5.93 -2.65 9.33
N ILE A 72 7.01 -3.11 8.70
CA ILE A 72 8.37 -2.65 8.97
C ILE A 72 8.85 -1.57 7.99
N SER A 73 8.32 -1.59 6.76
CA SER A 73 8.66 -0.60 5.73
C SER A 73 7.59 -0.57 4.64
N SER A 74 7.69 0.44 3.77
CA SER A 74 6.88 0.54 2.56
C SER A 74 7.63 1.28 1.47
N PHE A 75 7.31 0.99 0.22
CA PHE A 75 7.84 1.71 -0.93
C PHE A 75 6.81 1.74 -2.06
N SER A 76 7.01 2.65 -3.00
CA SER A 76 6.15 2.78 -4.18
C SER A 76 6.99 2.85 -5.45
N GLY A 77 6.51 2.21 -6.49
CA GLY A 77 7.01 2.36 -7.86
C GLY A 77 5.92 2.93 -8.76
N ASP A 78 6.16 2.89 -10.06
CA ASP A 78 5.14 3.25 -11.05
C ASP A 78 4.11 2.12 -11.18
N GLY A 79 2.86 2.41 -10.85
CA GLY A 79 1.75 1.46 -10.92
C GLY A 79 1.66 0.46 -9.75
N PHE A 80 2.50 0.56 -8.72
CA PHE A 80 2.41 -0.29 -7.53
C PHE A 80 2.88 0.37 -6.23
N VAL A 81 2.37 -0.16 -5.11
CA VAL A 81 2.78 0.14 -3.74
C VAL A 81 3.06 -1.17 -3.02
N CYS A 82 4.12 -1.22 -2.21
CA CYS A 82 4.47 -2.37 -1.39
C CYS A 82 4.44 -2.01 0.10
N LEU A 83 3.79 -2.86 0.89
CA LEU A 83 3.94 -2.91 2.35
C LEU A 83 4.74 -4.16 2.72
N GLN A 84 5.70 -4.00 3.61
CA GLN A 84 6.59 -5.07 4.01
C GLN A 84 6.42 -5.43 5.49
N TRP A 85 6.40 -6.73 5.75
CA TRP A 85 6.56 -7.38 7.05
C TRP A 85 7.90 -8.12 7.07
N LYS A 86 8.27 -8.66 8.22
CA LYS A 86 9.54 -9.38 8.40
C LYS A 86 9.73 -10.55 7.42
N GLU A 87 8.65 -11.26 7.07
CA GLU A 87 8.72 -12.51 6.31
C GLU A 87 7.92 -12.50 5.01
N TRP A 88 7.15 -11.44 4.76
CA TRP A 88 6.28 -11.34 3.58
C TRP A 88 5.95 -9.89 3.27
N CYS A 89 5.36 -9.64 2.11
CA CYS A 89 4.93 -8.31 1.68
C CYS A 89 3.58 -8.38 0.95
N ILE A 90 2.90 -7.24 0.88
CA ILE A 90 1.72 -7.03 0.03
C ILE A 90 2.07 -6.00 -1.02
N PHE A 91 1.81 -6.36 -2.27
CA PHE A 91 1.80 -5.43 -3.38
C PHE A 91 0.35 -5.05 -3.71
N GLY A 92 0.06 -3.76 -3.66
CA GLY A 92 -1.08 -3.19 -4.38
C GLY A 92 -0.60 -2.77 -5.76
N CYS A 93 -1.24 -3.27 -6.81
CA CYS A 93 -0.89 -2.92 -8.17
C CYS A 93 -2.13 -2.54 -9.00
N TYR A 94 -1.92 -1.68 -9.99
CA TYR A 94 -2.96 -1.36 -10.98
C TYR A 94 -2.32 -1.09 -12.33
N CYS A 95 -2.71 -1.88 -13.32
CA CYS A 95 -2.43 -1.63 -14.73
C CYS A 95 -3.75 -1.25 -15.41
N SER A 96 -3.79 -0.10 -16.06
CA SER A 96 -4.99 0.33 -16.78
C SER A 96 -5.29 -0.66 -17.93
N PRO A 97 -6.55 -1.05 -18.15
CA PRO A 97 -6.91 -1.93 -19.26
C PRO A 97 -6.70 -1.28 -20.64
N ASN A 98 -6.52 0.04 -20.68
CA ASN A 98 -6.40 0.83 -21.91
C ASN A 98 -4.94 1.08 -22.35
N VAL A 99 -3.97 0.43 -21.71
CA VAL A 99 -2.55 0.56 -22.13
C VAL A 99 -2.26 -0.32 -23.34
N ASN A 100 -1.28 0.05 -24.14
CA ASN A 100 -0.77 -0.81 -25.19
C ASN A 100 0.05 -1.98 -24.61
N PHE A 101 0.33 -2.99 -25.43
CA PHE A 101 1.06 -4.19 -25.01
C PHE A 101 2.48 -3.88 -24.49
N GLU A 102 3.16 -2.90 -25.07
CA GLU A 102 4.52 -2.49 -24.64
C GLU A 102 4.52 -1.90 -23.23
N ALA A 103 3.55 -1.04 -22.93
CA ALA A 103 3.35 -0.46 -21.60
C ALA A 103 2.94 -1.54 -20.58
N PHE A 104 2.08 -2.49 -20.97
CA PHE A 104 1.72 -3.63 -20.11
C PHE A 104 2.94 -4.50 -19.78
N LYS A 105 3.77 -4.82 -20.79
CA LYS A 105 5.00 -5.58 -20.59
C LYS A 105 5.97 -4.83 -19.68
N SER A 106 6.19 -3.54 -19.94
CA SER A 106 7.06 -2.70 -19.12
C SER A 106 6.61 -2.63 -17.66
N PHE A 107 5.30 -2.48 -17.43
CA PHE A 107 4.70 -2.56 -16.10
C PHE A 107 4.99 -3.90 -15.42
N THR A 108 4.77 -5.00 -16.13
CA THR A 108 4.95 -6.36 -15.59
C THR A 108 6.43 -6.64 -15.29
N ASP A 109 7.34 -6.28 -16.19
CA ASP A 109 8.79 -6.43 -15.99
C ASP A 109 9.26 -5.63 -14.78
N ASN A 110 8.77 -4.40 -14.61
CA ASN A 110 9.07 -3.56 -13.45
C ASN A 110 8.52 -4.15 -12.14
N LEU A 111 7.26 -4.60 -12.13
CA LEU A 111 6.66 -5.25 -10.97
C LEU A 111 7.41 -6.52 -10.58
N MET A 112 7.74 -7.37 -11.55
CA MET A 112 8.47 -8.62 -11.30
C MET A 112 9.90 -8.36 -10.84
N TRP A 113 10.56 -7.32 -11.35
CA TRP A 113 11.83 -6.86 -10.84
C TRP A 113 11.70 -6.40 -9.37
N ALA A 114 10.68 -5.61 -9.04
CA ALA A 114 10.43 -5.14 -7.68
C ALA A 114 10.19 -6.30 -6.71
N VAL A 115 9.37 -7.28 -7.09
CA VAL A 115 9.10 -8.49 -6.30
C VAL A 115 10.39 -9.27 -6.04
N LYS A 116 11.21 -9.51 -7.08
CA LYS A 116 12.48 -10.26 -6.95
C LYS A 116 13.50 -9.55 -6.06
N ASN A 117 13.52 -8.22 -6.09
CA ASN A 117 14.47 -7.39 -5.34
C ASN A 117 13.88 -6.85 -4.03
N THR A 118 12.68 -7.29 -3.65
CA THR A 118 12.14 -7.02 -2.32
C THR A 118 12.90 -7.89 -1.34
N ASN A 119 13.96 -7.32 -0.78
CA ASN A 119 14.72 -8.00 0.24
C ASN A 119 13.90 -7.95 1.53
N LEU A 120 13.42 -9.10 1.98
CA LEU A 120 12.70 -9.24 3.25
C LEU A 120 13.60 -8.92 4.46
N ASP A 121 14.92 -8.91 4.23
CA ASP A 121 15.93 -8.37 5.12
C ASP A 121 16.17 -6.87 4.87
N THR A 122 15.99 -6.07 5.91
CA THR A 122 15.82 -4.60 5.95
C THR A 122 16.96 -3.72 5.40
N SER A 123 17.95 -4.26 4.70
CA SER A 123 19.23 -3.56 4.41
C SER A 123 19.42 -3.06 2.97
N THR A 124 18.43 -3.16 2.08
CA THR A 124 18.70 -2.93 0.63
C THR A 124 18.45 -1.50 0.16
N LYS A 125 19.45 -0.93 -0.51
CA LYS A 125 19.37 0.30 -1.31
C LYS A 125 18.81 -0.04 -2.70
N TYR A 126 17.64 0.51 -3.03
CA TYR A 126 17.03 0.40 -4.36
C TYR A 126 17.80 1.27 -5.38
N PRO A 127 17.93 0.84 -6.65
CA PRO A 127 18.55 1.64 -7.70
C PRO A 127 17.77 2.94 -7.93
N ALA A 128 18.51 4.03 -8.12
CA ALA A 128 17.94 5.35 -8.37
C ALA A 128 17.13 5.37 -9.68
N GLY A 129 15.92 5.93 -9.64
CA GLY A 129 15.09 6.18 -10.82
C GLY A 129 13.77 5.41 -10.91
N TYR A 130 13.63 4.28 -10.20
CA TYR A 130 12.42 3.43 -10.28
C TYR A 130 11.57 3.45 -9.01
N PHE A 131 12.18 3.81 -7.88
CA PHE A 131 11.57 3.70 -6.56
C PHE A 131 11.67 5.03 -5.84
N LYS A 132 10.54 5.46 -5.28
CA LYS A 132 10.58 6.43 -4.19
C LYS A 132 10.44 5.61 -2.90
N PRO A 133 11.45 5.59 -2.02
CA PRO A 133 11.19 5.24 -0.63
C PRO A 133 10.02 6.11 -0.19
N ALA A 134 9.03 5.55 0.50
CA ALA A 134 7.99 6.40 1.08
C ALA A 134 8.71 7.40 1.98
N THR A 135 8.79 8.67 1.57
CA THR A 135 9.57 9.72 2.25
C THR A 135 8.98 10.09 3.60
N ASN A 136 7.87 9.46 3.97
CA ASN A 136 7.20 9.67 5.22
C ASN A 136 7.20 8.34 5.97
N LYS A 137 7.96 8.29 7.08
CA LYS A 137 7.40 7.71 8.30
C LYS A 137 5.97 8.28 8.38
N PRO A 138 4.90 7.47 8.46
CA PRO A 138 3.56 8.04 8.45
C PRO A 138 3.53 9.13 9.50
N ALA A 139 3.23 10.37 9.12
CA ALA A 139 3.14 11.46 10.07
C ALA A 139 1.99 11.10 11.02
N PHE A 140 2.34 10.56 12.19
CA PHE A 140 1.38 10.18 13.20
C PHE A 140 1.10 11.44 14.03
N PRO A 141 -0.12 12.00 14.02
CA PRO A 141 -0.48 13.02 15.00
C PRO A 141 -0.28 12.43 16.40
N GLY A 142 0.40 13.21 17.24
CA GLY A 142 1.07 12.76 18.46
C GLY A 142 0.17 11.98 19.42
N THR A 143 0.79 10.99 20.06
CA THR A 143 0.44 10.64 21.42
C THR A 143 0.68 11.88 22.27
N MET A 144 -0.38 12.50 22.75
CA MET A 144 -0.30 13.33 23.96
C MET A 144 0.04 12.38 25.10
N GLU A 145 1.33 12.22 25.38
CA GLU A 145 1.79 11.83 26.70
C GLU A 145 1.98 13.11 27.49
N GLY A 146 0.93 13.47 28.23
CA GLY A 146 1.04 14.42 29.33
C GLY A 146 1.69 13.70 30.51
N SER A 147 2.87 14.21 30.87
CA SER A 147 3.42 14.27 32.23
C SER A 147 2.41 14.76 33.26
#